data_AF-A0A1F5AXB0-F1
#
_entry.id   AF-A0A1F5AXB0-F1
#
_cell.length_a   1.000
_cell.length_b   1.000
_cell.length_c   1.000
_cell.angle_alpha   90.00
_cell.angle_beta   90.00
_cell.angle_gamma   90.00
#
_symmetry.space_group_name_H-M   'P 1'
#
loop_
_entity.id
_entity.type
_entity.pdbx_description
1 polymer ?
#
loop_
_entity_poly.entity_id
_entity_poly.type
_entity_poly.pdbx_seq_one_letter_code
_entity_poly.pdbx_strand_id
1 'polypeptide(L)'
;METLVTPALDTERLDGLAVQTSRKKLAFRTRSLRNLLKMGHCAPAVMKSMSDICGFGEDWPVRMAAGFPGGIGDTGYECGGITSPVLFLGLRYGLRDEHEGLPLVFYKGHEHFRRFLDRNRTLLCREIRGDNYRLTRCIKAVCCAPEVALRAVSGDCRDVISGERRLAYARLYSYLAGREFHCARAVLERLNPELPAESKPLEAAAGYLGGTLLTGMTCSALAAGVMAFGFGLREFENSLPRVMRMIVLMKTGGNAFADRINKFNRIMNLGKELARWFAAEFGDTQCRSITGCDFSSVADVKRYIDTDRAGLCLAICRKVAEKVRSLAPVEI
;
A
#
# COMPACT_ATOMS: atom_id res chain seq x y z
N MET A 1 7.33 12.07 -33.56
CA MET A 1 8.61 11.85 -32.86
C MET A 1 8.86 13.06 -31.99
N GLU A 2 8.35 13.03 -30.77
CA GLU A 2 8.75 13.95 -29.70
C GLU A 2 8.73 13.11 -28.43
N THR A 3 9.92 12.70 -28.03
CA THR A 3 10.21 11.85 -26.88
C THR A 3 9.92 12.66 -25.62
N LEU A 4 8.82 12.34 -24.93
CA LEU A 4 8.53 12.79 -23.57
C LEU A 4 9.54 12.12 -22.63
N VAL A 5 10.72 12.72 -22.51
CA VAL A 5 11.68 12.43 -21.46
C VAL A 5 11.05 12.91 -20.15
N THR A 6 10.48 11.99 -19.39
CA THR A 6 10.08 12.25 -18.00
C THR A 6 11.28 12.78 -17.22
N PRO A 7 11.18 13.91 -16.52
CA PRO A 7 12.28 14.39 -15.70
C PRO A 7 12.65 13.32 -14.67
N ALA A 8 13.95 13.05 -14.57
CA ALA A 8 14.51 12.13 -13.61
C ALA A 8 13.97 12.46 -12.21
N LEU A 9 13.57 11.42 -11.49
CA LEU A 9 13.11 11.50 -10.12
C LEU A 9 14.27 12.09 -9.30
N ASP A 10 14.10 13.29 -8.75
CA ASP A 10 15.12 13.95 -7.92
C ASP A 10 15.23 13.20 -6.58
N THR A 11 16.01 12.12 -6.59
CA THR A 11 16.31 11.29 -5.42
C THR A 11 17.11 12.07 -4.37
N GLU A 12 17.88 13.09 -4.77
CA GLU A 12 18.62 13.95 -3.83
C GLU A 12 17.66 14.79 -2.95
N ARG A 13 16.52 15.26 -3.50
CA ARG A 13 15.45 15.90 -2.70
C ARG A 13 14.75 14.95 -1.74
N LEU A 14 14.70 13.67 -2.05
CA LEU A 14 14.18 12.65 -1.14
C LEU A 14 15.17 12.42 0.01
N ASP A 15 16.46 12.36 -0.27
CA ASP A 15 17.54 12.09 0.70
C ASP A 15 17.83 13.25 1.65
N GLY A 16 17.56 14.50 1.26
CA GLY A 16 17.81 15.70 2.08
C GLY A 16 16.82 15.99 3.23
N LEU A 17 15.76 15.20 3.43
CA LEU A 17 14.76 15.44 4.49
C LEU A 17 15.23 14.94 5.87
N ALA A 18 16.20 15.63 6.47
CA ALA A 18 16.42 15.54 7.91
C ALA A 18 15.19 16.13 8.65
N VAL A 19 14.34 15.26 9.20
CA VAL A 19 13.13 15.64 9.95
C VAL A 19 13.41 15.64 11.45
N GLN A 20 13.91 16.76 12.00
CA GLN A 20 13.78 17.07 13.44
C GLN A 20 13.63 18.58 13.70
N THR A 21 12.41 19.11 13.56
CA THR A 21 11.93 20.29 14.33
C THR A 21 10.44 20.16 14.63
N SER A 22 9.95 20.68 15.76
CA SER A 22 8.52 20.66 16.15
C SER A 22 7.63 21.41 15.14
N ARG A 23 8.16 22.49 14.53
CA ARG A 23 7.47 23.30 13.50
C ARG A 23 7.15 22.48 12.23
N LYS A 24 8.04 21.58 11.79
CA LYS A 24 7.79 20.69 10.64
C LYS A 24 6.66 19.67 10.91
N LYS A 25 6.54 19.17 12.14
CA LYS A 25 5.48 18.19 12.52
C LYS A 25 4.08 18.77 12.39
N LEU A 26 3.88 19.99 12.89
CA LEU A 26 2.58 20.68 12.78
C LEU A 26 2.24 20.94 11.31
N ALA A 27 3.22 21.37 10.50
CA ALA A 27 3.02 21.57 9.07
C ALA A 27 2.56 20.30 8.33
N PHE A 28 3.17 19.14 8.63
CA PHE A 28 2.78 17.85 8.03
C PHE A 28 1.35 17.45 8.38
N ARG A 29 0.98 17.59 9.66
CA ARG A 29 -0.37 17.27 10.14
C ARG A 29 -1.42 18.19 9.53
N THR A 30 -1.13 19.49 9.46
CA THR A 30 -2.04 20.47 8.84
C THR A 30 -2.22 20.19 7.35
N ARG A 31 -1.15 19.85 6.63
CA ARG A 31 -1.23 19.47 5.21
C ARG A 31 -2.04 18.18 5.02
N SER A 32 -1.81 17.18 5.87
CA SER A 32 -2.55 15.92 5.84
C SER A 32 -4.04 16.09 6.12
N LEU A 33 -4.39 16.92 7.10
CA LEU A 33 -5.78 17.26 7.41
C LEU A 33 -6.43 17.95 6.21
N ARG A 34 -5.74 18.91 5.58
CA ARG A 34 -6.25 19.63 4.41
C ARG A 34 -6.51 18.68 3.23
N ASN A 35 -5.60 17.76 2.95
CA ASN A 35 -5.77 16.78 1.89
C ASN A 35 -6.93 15.83 2.22
N LEU A 36 -7.03 15.35 3.46
CA LEU A 36 -8.15 14.50 3.89
C LEU A 36 -9.51 15.21 3.76
N LEU A 37 -9.60 16.48 4.15
CA LEU A 37 -10.84 17.27 4.04
C LEU A 37 -11.25 17.56 2.59
N LYS A 38 -10.31 17.50 1.64
CA LYS A 38 -10.57 17.69 0.22
C LYS A 38 -10.88 16.38 -0.51
N MET A 39 -10.20 15.30 -0.14
CA MET A 39 -10.27 14.01 -0.83
C MET A 39 -11.26 13.04 -0.20
N GLY A 40 -11.53 13.16 1.11
CA GLY A 40 -12.48 12.35 1.87
C GLY A 40 -12.00 10.96 2.27
N HIS A 41 -11.07 10.38 1.52
CA HIS A 41 -10.57 9.02 1.74
C HIS A 41 -9.14 8.97 2.26
N CYS A 42 -8.86 8.05 3.18
CA CYS A 42 -7.61 7.99 3.94
C CYS A 42 -6.38 7.72 3.07
N ALA A 43 -6.31 6.57 2.40
CA ALA A 43 -5.15 6.15 1.63
C ALA A 43 -4.71 7.16 0.54
N PRO A 44 -5.59 7.64 -0.37
CA PRO A 44 -5.17 8.61 -1.37
C PRO A 44 -4.80 9.97 -0.74
N ALA A 45 -5.43 10.38 0.37
CA ALA A 45 -5.03 11.58 1.10
C ALA A 45 -3.63 11.47 1.72
N VAL A 46 -3.31 10.33 2.37
CA VAL A 46 -1.97 10.08 2.91
C VAL A 46 -0.93 10.09 1.80
N MET A 47 -1.22 9.41 0.69
CA MET A 47 -0.31 9.39 -0.46
C MET A 47 -0.07 10.80 -1.01
N LYS A 48 -1.14 11.58 -1.23
CA LYS A 48 -1.02 12.97 -1.68
C LYS A 48 -0.20 13.82 -0.71
N SER A 49 -0.38 13.62 0.59
CA SER A 49 0.43 14.32 1.60
C SER A 49 1.90 13.91 1.58
N MET A 50 2.21 12.63 1.38
CA MET A 50 3.59 12.17 1.17
C MET A 50 4.20 12.85 -0.06
N SER A 51 3.51 12.80 -1.20
CA SER A 51 3.95 13.46 -2.43
C SER A 51 4.20 14.95 -2.24
N ASP A 52 3.26 15.66 -1.61
CA ASP A 52 3.37 17.10 -1.37
C ASP A 52 4.51 17.48 -0.40
N ILE A 53 4.83 16.62 0.56
CA ILE A 53 5.89 16.87 1.55
C ILE A 53 7.26 16.56 0.94
N CYS A 54 7.33 15.52 0.12
CA CYS A 54 8.56 15.03 -0.50
C CYS A 54 8.86 15.66 -1.86
N GLY A 55 7.99 16.54 -2.36
CA GLY A 55 8.18 17.21 -3.65
C GLY A 55 7.96 16.30 -4.87
N PHE A 56 7.20 15.21 -4.70
CA PHE A 56 6.84 14.32 -5.80
C PHE A 56 5.62 14.87 -6.54
N GLY A 57 5.80 15.27 -7.80
CA GLY A 57 4.80 15.99 -8.59
C GLY A 57 3.84 15.10 -9.39
N GLU A 58 4.10 13.80 -9.51
CA GLU A 58 3.25 12.91 -10.31
C GLU A 58 2.08 12.38 -9.48
N ASP A 59 0.93 12.25 -10.12
CA ASP A 59 -0.34 11.89 -9.48
C ASP A 59 -0.61 10.37 -9.45
N TRP A 60 0.12 9.58 -10.25
CA TRP A 60 -0.11 8.12 -10.34
C TRP A 60 0.04 7.35 -9.02
N PRO A 61 0.87 7.73 -8.02
CA PRO A 61 0.87 7.01 -6.74
C PRO A 61 -0.45 7.20 -5.99
N VAL A 62 -1.06 8.38 -6.12
CA VAL A 62 -2.39 8.66 -5.55
C VAL A 62 -3.45 7.81 -6.24
N ARG A 63 -3.31 7.55 -7.55
CA ARG A 63 -4.13 6.59 -8.30
C ARG A 63 -3.98 5.20 -7.72
N MET A 64 -2.76 4.68 -7.57
CA MET A 64 -2.53 3.35 -6.97
C MET A 64 -3.12 3.21 -5.57
N ALA A 65 -3.10 4.29 -4.76
CA ALA A 65 -3.69 4.28 -3.42
C ALA A 65 -5.23 4.46 -3.40
N ALA A 66 -5.87 4.77 -4.54
CA ALA A 66 -7.29 5.13 -4.61
C ALA A 66 -8.24 3.99 -4.22
N GLY A 67 -7.84 2.74 -4.42
CA GLY A 67 -8.63 1.55 -4.07
C GLY A 67 -8.47 1.09 -2.62
N PHE A 68 -7.48 1.58 -1.89
CA PHE A 68 -7.22 1.18 -0.50
C PHE A 68 -8.13 1.77 0.60
N PRO A 69 -9.03 2.74 0.39
CA PRO A 69 -9.84 3.21 1.51
C PRO A 69 -10.65 2.08 2.17
N GLY A 70 -10.86 2.20 3.48
CA GLY A 70 -11.50 1.16 4.29
C GLY A 70 -10.66 -0.10 4.56
N GLY A 71 -9.39 -0.15 4.13
CA GLY A 71 -8.53 -1.32 4.30
C GLY A 71 -7.67 -1.53 3.05
N ILE A 72 -7.96 -2.56 2.26
CA ILE A 72 -7.48 -2.66 0.87
C ILE A 72 -8.71 -2.78 -0.05
N GLY A 73 -9.60 -1.81 0.03
CA GLY A 73 -10.91 -1.86 -0.64
C GLY A 73 -12.01 -2.31 0.30
N ASP A 74 -12.14 -1.62 1.43
CA ASP A 74 -13.19 -1.82 2.45
C ASP A 74 -13.28 -3.25 3.04
N THR A 75 -12.14 -3.92 3.12
CA THR A 75 -12.01 -5.23 3.79
C THR A 75 -11.78 -5.11 5.30
N GLY A 76 -11.43 -3.92 5.78
CA GLY A 76 -11.14 -3.67 7.19
C GLY A 76 -9.75 -4.13 7.66
N TYR A 77 -8.88 -4.63 6.78
CA TYR A 77 -7.48 -4.98 7.10
C TYR A 77 -6.59 -3.73 7.10
N GLU A 78 -5.45 -3.69 6.42
CA GLU A 78 -4.39 -2.70 6.60
C GLU A 78 -4.88 -1.25 6.44
N CYS A 79 -4.48 -0.39 7.38
CA CYS A 79 -4.86 1.02 7.35
C CYS A 79 -4.24 1.75 6.15
N GLY A 80 -4.97 2.71 5.56
CA GLY A 80 -4.43 3.66 4.58
C GLY A 80 -3.23 4.49 5.08
N GLY A 81 -3.05 4.61 6.40
CA GLY A 81 -1.85 5.20 7.01
C GLY A 81 -0.62 4.29 7.00
N ILE A 82 -0.77 3.05 6.54
CA ILE A 82 0.28 2.05 6.36
C ILE A 82 0.52 1.79 4.87
N THR A 83 -0.54 1.45 4.14
CA THR A 83 -0.44 1.04 2.73
C THR A 83 0.12 2.14 1.84
N SER A 84 -0.30 3.39 2.03
CA SER A 84 0.22 4.53 1.27
C SER A 84 1.71 4.80 1.58
N PRO A 85 2.15 4.90 2.84
CA PRO A 85 3.59 4.98 3.12
C PRO A 85 4.41 3.82 2.55
N VAL A 86 3.91 2.59 2.55
CA VAL A 86 4.63 1.45 1.94
C VAL A 86 4.80 1.62 0.42
N LEU A 87 3.76 2.09 -0.28
CA LEU A 87 3.87 2.44 -1.71
C LEU A 87 4.99 3.48 -1.94
N PHE A 88 5.02 4.51 -1.09
CA PHE A 88 6.03 5.57 -1.18
C PHE A 88 7.45 5.06 -0.87
N LEU A 89 7.59 4.20 0.13
CA LEU A 89 8.87 3.56 0.46
C LEU A 89 9.36 2.66 -0.67
N GLY A 90 8.45 1.94 -1.35
CA GLY A 90 8.77 1.18 -2.56
C GLY A 90 9.32 2.08 -3.66
N LEU A 91 8.66 3.21 -3.95
CA LEU A 91 9.11 4.16 -4.97
C LEU A 91 10.52 4.70 -4.67
N ARG A 92 10.85 4.86 -3.39
CA ARG A 92 12.13 5.43 -2.96
C ARG A 92 13.27 4.41 -2.97
N TYR A 93 13.04 3.23 -2.41
CA TYR A 93 14.12 2.26 -2.15
C TYR A 93 14.10 1.07 -3.10
N GLY A 94 12.94 0.75 -3.67
CA GLY A 94 12.78 -0.38 -4.56
C GLY A 94 13.25 -1.71 -3.97
N LEU A 95 13.79 -2.57 -4.84
CA LEU A 95 14.42 -3.84 -4.46
C LEU A 95 15.95 -3.85 -4.64
N ARG A 96 16.57 -2.72 -5.01
CA ARG A 96 17.97 -2.66 -5.47
C ARG A 96 19.00 -2.73 -4.34
N ASP A 97 18.75 -2.02 -3.25
CA ASP A 97 19.71 -1.89 -2.15
C ASP A 97 19.44 -2.94 -1.08
N GLU A 98 20.26 -4.00 -1.06
CA GLU A 98 20.15 -5.09 -0.09
C GLU A 98 21.02 -4.89 1.14
N HIS A 99 20.46 -5.18 2.31
CA HIS A 99 21.15 -5.25 3.58
C HIS A 99 20.83 -6.60 4.24
N GLU A 100 21.87 -7.37 4.57
CA GLU A 100 21.73 -8.70 5.19
C GLU A 100 20.73 -9.65 4.49
N GLY A 101 20.70 -9.61 3.14
CA GLY A 101 19.88 -10.48 2.31
C GLY A 101 18.42 -10.02 2.14
N LEU A 102 18.11 -8.77 2.49
CA LEU A 102 16.80 -8.15 2.28
C LEU A 102 16.93 -6.72 1.74
N PRO A 103 16.05 -6.30 0.80
CA PRO A 103 16.04 -4.92 0.35
C PRO A 103 15.70 -3.92 1.46
N LEU A 104 16.26 -2.71 1.37
CA LEU A 104 16.11 -1.68 2.39
C LEU A 104 14.64 -1.27 2.63
N VAL A 105 13.77 -1.40 1.62
CA VAL A 105 12.33 -1.16 1.75
C VAL A 105 11.68 -2.00 2.87
N PHE A 106 12.18 -3.22 3.12
CA PHE A 106 11.69 -4.09 4.19
C PHE A 106 11.98 -3.48 5.55
N TYR A 107 13.23 -3.13 5.82
CA TYR A 107 13.62 -2.51 7.09
C TYR A 107 12.89 -1.17 7.31
N LYS A 108 12.83 -0.30 6.30
CA LYS A 108 12.15 0.99 6.41
C LYS A 108 10.65 0.84 6.65
N GLY A 109 10.03 -0.12 5.98
CA GLY A 109 8.61 -0.38 6.16
C GLY A 109 8.28 -1.06 7.50
N HIS A 110 9.12 -1.95 8.01
CA HIS A 110 8.97 -2.53 9.35
C HIS A 110 9.16 -1.49 10.45
N GLU A 111 10.09 -0.55 10.29
CA GLU A 111 10.23 0.59 11.20
C GLU A 111 9.01 1.53 11.15
N HIS A 112 8.43 1.74 9.96
CA HIS A 112 7.15 2.44 9.83
C HIS A 112 6.02 1.69 10.57
N PHE A 113 5.92 0.37 10.43
CA PHE A 113 4.92 -0.46 11.13
C PHE A 113 5.08 -0.34 12.64
N ARG A 114 6.31 -0.49 13.16
CA ARG A 114 6.61 -0.39 14.59
C ARG A 114 6.16 0.96 15.16
N ARG A 115 6.55 2.07 14.51
CA ARG A 115 6.16 3.42 14.95
C ARG A 115 4.66 3.68 14.82
N PHE A 116 4.02 3.14 13.80
CA PHE A 116 2.59 3.27 13.62
C PHE A 116 1.83 2.47 14.70
N LEU A 117 2.30 1.27 15.04
CA LEU A 117 1.79 0.43 16.12
C LEU A 117 1.96 1.10 17.50
N ASP A 118 3.13 1.67 17.79
CA ASP A 118 3.36 2.41 19.05
C ASP A 118 2.31 3.50 19.26
N ARG A 119 1.88 4.13 18.16
CA ARG A 119 0.95 5.27 18.19
C ARG A 119 -0.52 4.87 18.13
N ASN A 120 -0.87 3.89 17.30
CA ASN A 120 -2.27 3.54 16.99
C ASN A 120 -2.70 2.20 17.60
N ARG A 121 -1.76 1.44 18.18
CA ARG A 121 -1.94 0.10 18.80
C ARG A 121 -2.31 -1.03 17.85
N THR A 122 -2.57 -0.73 16.59
CA THR A 122 -2.96 -1.70 15.56
C THR A 122 -2.60 -1.19 14.17
N LEU A 123 -2.45 -2.12 13.22
CA LEU A 123 -2.33 -1.85 11.79
C LEU A 123 -3.70 -1.93 11.08
N LEU A 124 -4.73 -2.46 11.75
CA LEU A 124 -6.01 -2.83 11.14
C LEU A 124 -6.99 -1.64 11.13
N CYS A 125 -7.46 -1.31 9.94
CA CYS A 125 -8.43 -0.26 9.67
C CYS A 125 -9.72 -0.46 10.46
N ARG A 126 -10.24 -1.70 10.54
CA ARG A 126 -11.44 -2.02 11.32
C ARG A 126 -11.31 -1.66 12.79
N GLU A 127 -10.13 -1.86 13.38
CA GLU A 127 -9.86 -1.58 14.79
C GLU A 127 -9.64 -0.08 15.04
N ILE A 128 -8.99 0.61 14.10
CA ILE A 128 -8.84 2.08 14.17
C ILE A 128 -10.19 2.77 14.03
N ARG A 129 -11.01 2.35 13.05
CA ARG A 129 -12.33 2.96 12.78
C ARG A 129 -13.35 2.60 13.85
N GLY A 130 -13.34 1.37 14.38
CA GLY A 130 -14.37 0.86 15.31
C GLY A 130 -15.77 0.85 14.69
N ASP A 131 -16.76 0.42 15.47
CA ASP A 131 -18.10 0.07 14.96
C ASP A 131 -18.94 1.27 14.46
N ASN A 132 -18.59 2.50 14.85
CA ASN A 132 -19.35 3.71 14.52
C ASN A 132 -18.55 4.75 13.72
N TYR A 133 -17.55 4.32 12.93
CA TYR A 133 -16.63 5.24 12.24
C TYR A 133 -16.13 6.34 13.18
N ARG A 134 -15.32 5.97 14.17
CA ARG A 134 -14.65 6.90 15.10
C ARG A 134 -13.67 7.77 14.31
N LEU A 135 -14.19 8.73 13.54
CA LEU A 135 -13.47 9.55 12.57
C LEU A 135 -12.28 10.24 13.22
N THR A 136 -12.37 10.58 14.51
CA THR A 136 -11.26 11.16 15.27
C THR A 136 -10.02 10.27 15.30
N ARG A 137 -10.17 8.93 15.39
CA ARG A 137 -9.04 7.98 15.33
C ARG A 137 -8.49 7.87 13.93
N CYS A 138 -9.36 7.74 12.91
CA CYS A 138 -8.94 7.71 11.50
C CYS A 138 -8.20 9.00 11.10
N ILE A 139 -8.74 10.17 11.46
CA ILE A 139 -8.12 11.48 11.21
C ILE A 139 -6.74 11.54 11.89
N LYS A 140 -6.63 11.11 13.16
CA LYS A 140 -5.33 11.06 13.85
C LYS A 140 -4.32 10.17 13.13
N ALA A 141 -4.73 8.97 12.73
CA ALA A 141 -3.88 8.01 12.02
C ALA A 141 -3.41 8.57 10.66
N VAL A 142 -4.34 9.12 9.86
CA VAL A 142 -4.05 9.76 8.56
C VAL A 142 -3.10 10.95 8.74
N CYS A 143 -3.40 11.85 9.67
CA CYS A 143 -2.61 13.07 9.85
C CYS A 143 -1.19 12.80 10.39
N CYS A 144 -0.97 11.71 11.11
CA CYS A 144 0.36 11.33 11.57
C CYS A 144 1.13 10.44 10.60
N ALA A 145 0.46 9.74 9.67
CA ALA A 145 1.10 8.75 8.82
C ALA A 145 2.33 9.29 8.05
N PRO A 146 2.29 10.49 7.43
CA PRO A 146 3.48 11.01 6.75
C PRO A 146 4.64 11.32 7.69
N GLU A 147 4.35 11.84 8.88
CA GLU A 147 5.36 12.09 9.91
C GLU A 147 6.02 10.79 10.37
N VAL A 148 5.21 9.74 10.58
CA VAL A 148 5.69 8.41 11.00
C VAL A 148 6.58 7.79 9.92
N ALA A 149 6.15 7.85 8.67
CA ALA A 149 6.89 7.32 7.53
C ALA A 149 8.24 8.02 7.34
N LEU A 150 8.26 9.35 7.39
CA LEU A 150 9.50 10.12 7.23
C LEU A 150 10.49 9.90 8.38
N ARG A 151 10.01 9.62 9.60
CA ARG A 151 10.90 9.20 10.69
C ARG A 151 11.52 7.83 10.44
N ALA A 152 10.81 6.91 9.80
CA ALA A 152 11.37 5.62 9.40
C ALA A 152 12.42 5.78 8.28
N VAL A 153 12.16 6.68 7.32
CA VAL A 153 13.12 7.09 6.28
C VAL A 153 14.43 7.61 6.88
N SER A 154 14.36 8.57 7.81
CA SER A 154 15.57 9.20 8.38
C SER A 154 16.24 8.41 9.50
N GLY A 155 15.55 7.44 10.12
CA GLY A 155 16.06 6.68 11.26
C GLY A 155 16.92 5.48 10.85
N ASP A 156 17.81 5.06 11.76
CA ASP A 156 18.40 3.73 11.65
C ASP A 156 17.31 2.67 11.86
N CYS A 157 17.33 1.66 11.00
CA CYS A 157 16.34 0.59 10.95
C CYS A 157 16.99 -0.79 10.81
N ARG A 158 18.32 -0.91 10.91
CA ARG A 158 19.04 -2.16 10.63
C ARG A 158 18.61 -3.30 11.56
N ASP A 159 18.31 -2.99 12.82
CA ASP A 159 17.93 -4.01 13.82
C ASP A 159 16.42 -4.30 13.90
N VAL A 160 15.58 -3.59 13.12
CA VAL A 160 14.11 -3.73 13.23
C VAL A 160 13.61 -5.11 12.75
N ILE A 161 14.38 -5.76 11.88
CA ILE A 161 14.19 -7.15 11.47
C ILE A 161 15.44 -7.90 11.92
N SER A 162 15.31 -8.74 12.95
CA SER A 162 16.43 -9.43 13.58
C SER A 162 16.09 -10.89 13.92
N GLY A 163 17.11 -11.65 14.32
CA GLY A 163 16.97 -13.05 14.76
C GLY A 163 16.40 -13.97 13.67
N GLU A 164 15.58 -14.93 14.10
CA GLU A 164 14.97 -15.94 13.20
C GLU A 164 14.17 -15.29 12.07
N ARG A 165 13.42 -14.22 12.36
CA ARG A 165 12.60 -13.51 11.37
C ARG A 165 13.46 -13.02 10.20
N ARG A 166 14.64 -12.46 10.48
CA ARG A 166 15.53 -11.98 9.41
C ARG A 166 16.02 -13.15 8.55
N LEU A 167 16.42 -14.26 9.17
CA LEU A 167 16.84 -15.47 8.46
C LEU A 167 15.72 -16.03 7.57
N ALA A 168 14.50 -16.12 8.10
CA ALA A 168 13.33 -16.59 7.39
C ALA A 168 13.00 -15.69 6.19
N TYR A 169 12.98 -14.37 6.41
CA TYR A 169 12.72 -13.39 5.36
C TYR A 169 13.80 -13.41 4.27
N ALA A 170 15.09 -13.38 4.63
CA ALA A 170 16.18 -13.40 3.68
C ALA A 170 16.16 -14.68 2.84
N ARG A 171 15.88 -15.83 3.46
CA ARG A 171 15.73 -17.10 2.75
C ARG A 171 14.57 -17.08 1.76
N LEU A 172 13.39 -16.59 2.18
CA LEU A 172 12.23 -16.52 1.31
C LEU A 172 12.46 -15.53 0.16
N TYR A 173 13.01 -14.35 0.46
CA TYR A 173 13.32 -13.34 -0.55
C TYR A 173 14.32 -13.87 -1.57
N SER A 174 15.43 -14.47 -1.14
CA SER A 174 16.42 -15.09 -2.04
C SER A 174 15.80 -16.16 -2.94
N TYR A 175 14.93 -17.02 -2.39
CA TYR A 175 14.20 -18.02 -3.18
C TYR A 175 13.28 -17.38 -4.24
N LEU A 176 12.52 -16.34 -3.89
CA LEU A 176 11.61 -15.67 -4.82
C LEU A 176 12.38 -14.86 -5.87
N ALA A 177 13.46 -14.18 -5.47
CA ALA A 177 14.35 -13.43 -6.36
C ALA A 177 15.04 -14.36 -7.37
N GLY A 178 15.53 -15.53 -6.94
CA GLY A 178 16.10 -16.54 -7.83
C GLY A 178 15.10 -17.15 -8.82
N ARG A 179 13.80 -16.93 -8.61
CA ARG A 179 12.72 -17.27 -9.55
C ARG A 179 12.20 -16.07 -10.33
N GLU A 180 12.81 -14.91 -10.17
CA GLU A 180 12.37 -13.64 -10.74
C GLU A 180 10.88 -13.35 -10.43
N PHE A 181 10.43 -13.71 -9.23
CA PHE A 181 9.01 -13.69 -8.88
C PHE A 181 8.68 -12.68 -7.77
N HIS A 182 7.76 -11.77 -8.07
CA HIS A 182 7.14 -10.88 -7.10
C HIS A 182 5.64 -10.78 -7.36
N CYS A 183 4.80 -11.22 -6.41
CA CYS A 183 3.35 -11.34 -6.58
C CYS A 183 2.67 -10.07 -7.12
N ALA A 184 2.99 -8.89 -6.55
CA ALA A 184 2.38 -7.63 -7.01
C ALA A 184 2.83 -7.23 -8.43
N ARG A 185 4.15 -7.24 -8.70
CA ARG A 185 4.72 -6.96 -10.03
C ARG A 185 4.12 -7.89 -11.09
N ALA A 186 4.06 -9.20 -10.78
CA ALA A 186 3.48 -10.21 -11.66
C ALA A 186 2.03 -9.91 -12.07
N VAL A 187 1.21 -9.28 -11.20
CA VAL A 187 -0.14 -8.83 -11.55
C VAL A 187 -0.09 -7.56 -12.41
N LEU A 188 0.71 -6.57 -12.03
CA LEU A 188 0.80 -5.29 -12.75
C LEU A 188 1.35 -5.47 -14.18
N GLU A 189 2.42 -6.24 -14.36
CA GLU A 189 2.98 -6.59 -15.68
C GLU A 189 1.98 -7.37 -16.52
N ARG A 190 1.18 -8.24 -15.90
CA ARG A 190 0.13 -8.96 -16.62
C ARG A 190 -0.97 -8.02 -17.09
N LEU A 191 -1.27 -6.97 -16.35
CA LEU A 191 -2.33 -6.01 -16.69
C LEU A 191 -1.87 -5.00 -17.73
N ASN A 192 -0.59 -4.61 -17.71
CA ASN A 192 0.06 -3.86 -18.79
C ASN A 192 1.41 -4.50 -19.17
N PRO A 193 1.43 -5.33 -20.23
CA PRO A 193 2.65 -5.97 -20.74
C PRO A 193 3.69 -5.01 -21.30
N GLU A 194 3.32 -3.76 -21.59
CA GLU A 194 4.24 -2.73 -22.10
C GLU A 194 4.97 -1.99 -20.98
N LEU A 195 4.65 -2.27 -19.70
CA LEU A 195 5.36 -1.69 -18.56
C LEU A 195 6.84 -2.12 -18.60
N PRO A 196 7.79 -1.17 -18.63
CA PRO A 196 9.19 -1.49 -18.46
C PRO A 196 9.43 -2.19 -17.12
N ALA A 197 10.37 -3.14 -17.10
CA ALA A 197 10.73 -3.91 -15.90
C ALA A 197 11.16 -3.00 -14.72
N GLU A 198 11.74 -1.83 -15.01
CA GLU A 198 12.17 -0.82 -14.03
C GLU A 198 11.16 0.34 -13.88
N SER A 199 9.89 0.12 -14.25
CA SER A 199 8.88 1.18 -14.16
C SER A 199 8.55 1.55 -12.71
N LYS A 200 8.35 2.86 -12.47
CA LYS A 200 8.04 3.40 -11.14
C LYS A 200 6.84 2.74 -10.44
N PRO A 201 5.77 2.30 -11.13
CA PRO A 201 4.69 1.54 -10.49
C PRO A 201 5.13 0.19 -9.90
N LEU A 202 6.05 -0.51 -10.56
CA LEU A 202 6.59 -1.79 -10.07
C LEU A 202 7.51 -1.58 -8.86
N GLU A 203 8.26 -0.48 -8.83
CA GLU A 203 9.05 -0.06 -7.66
C GLU A 203 8.13 0.35 -6.49
N ALA A 204 7.08 1.14 -6.74
CA ALA A 204 6.11 1.47 -5.70
C ALA A 204 5.46 0.23 -5.08
N ALA A 205 5.20 -0.80 -5.87
CA ALA A 205 4.64 -2.06 -5.39
C ALA A 205 5.66 -2.98 -4.67
N ALA A 206 6.96 -2.67 -4.68
CA ALA A 206 8.02 -3.51 -4.09
C ALA A 206 7.78 -3.83 -2.61
N GLY A 207 7.29 -2.85 -1.85
CA GLY A 207 6.98 -3.03 -0.43
C GLY A 207 5.82 -3.99 -0.15
N TYR A 208 5.12 -4.49 -1.17
CA TYR A 208 3.98 -5.37 -0.98
C TYR A 208 4.33 -6.86 -0.98
N LEU A 209 5.58 -7.27 -1.26
CA LEU A 209 5.96 -8.69 -1.31
C LEU A 209 5.55 -9.47 -0.05
N GLY A 210 5.06 -10.71 -0.23
CA GLY A 210 4.63 -11.59 0.87
C GLY A 210 3.51 -11.00 1.73
N GLY A 211 2.57 -10.33 1.06
CA GLY A 211 1.43 -9.65 1.66
C GLY A 211 1.67 -8.15 1.84
N THR A 212 2.61 -7.77 2.68
CA THR A 212 3.19 -6.41 2.73
C THR A 212 4.48 -6.46 3.52
N LEU A 213 5.64 -6.50 2.89
CA LEU A 213 6.93 -6.66 3.60
C LEU A 213 7.08 -8.00 4.34
N LEU A 214 6.63 -9.10 3.73
CA LEU A 214 6.68 -10.47 4.24
C LEU A 214 5.96 -10.70 5.58
N THR A 215 5.03 -9.81 5.94
CA THR A 215 4.23 -9.97 7.18
C THR A 215 3.03 -10.88 7.01
N GLY A 216 2.78 -11.42 5.81
CA GLY A 216 1.66 -12.33 5.57
C GLY A 216 0.28 -11.68 5.73
N MET A 217 0.18 -10.35 5.68
CA MET A 217 -1.10 -9.63 5.65
C MET A 217 -1.79 -9.79 4.27
N THR A 218 -2.59 -8.85 3.79
CA THR A 218 -3.36 -8.98 2.55
C THR A 218 -2.50 -9.41 1.37
N CYS A 219 -2.94 -10.43 0.63
CA CYS A 219 -2.22 -10.98 -0.50
C CYS A 219 -1.81 -9.88 -1.51
N SER A 220 -0.53 -9.86 -1.88
CA SER A 220 0.02 -8.81 -2.74
C SER A 220 -0.57 -8.83 -4.16
N ALA A 221 -1.04 -9.99 -4.62
CA ALA A 221 -1.76 -10.10 -5.89
C ALA A 221 -3.09 -9.34 -5.82
N LEU A 222 -3.88 -9.56 -4.76
CA LEU A 222 -5.10 -8.80 -4.50
C LEU A 222 -4.81 -7.31 -4.36
N ALA A 223 -3.81 -6.93 -3.55
CA ALA A 223 -3.43 -5.53 -3.37
C ALA A 223 -3.06 -4.87 -4.71
N ALA A 224 -2.29 -5.55 -5.57
CA ALA A 224 -1.94 -5.06 -6.90
C ALA A 224 -3.15 -4.91 -7.83
N GLY A 225 -4.10 -5.86 -7.80
CA GLY A 225 -5.35 -5.71 -8.54
C GLY A 225 -6.17 -4.51 -8.07
N VAL A 226 -6.20 -4.23 -6.77
CA VAL A 226 -6.83 -3.04 -6.20
C VAL A 226 -6.09 -1.75 -6.60
N MET A 227 -4.75 -1.76 -6.63
CA MET A 227 -3.95 -0.63 -7.13
C MET A 227 -4.29 -0.34 -8.60
N ALA A 228 -4.42 -1.40 -9.41
CA ALA A 228 -4.62 -1.32 -10.84
C ALA A 228 -5.90 -0.55 -11.21
N PHE A 229 -7.02 -0.79 -10.51
CA PHE A 229 -8.26 -0.03 -10.74
C PHE A 229 -8.07 1.49 -10.62
N GLY A 230 -7.12 1.93 -9.80
CA GLY A 230 -6.78 3.33 -9.61
C GLY A 230 -6.36 4.06 -10.89
N PHE A 231 -5.72 3.37 -11.84
CA PHE A 231 -5.27 3.98 -13.09
C PHE A 231 -6.44 4.42 -13.99
N GLY A 232 -7.59 3.75 -13.88
CA GLY A 232 -8.83 4.17 -14.58
C GLY A 232 -9.51 5.41 -13.98
N LEU A 233 -9.07 5.90 -12.80
CA LEU A 233 -9.57 7.16 -12.26
C LEU A 233 -9.15 8.29 -13.19
N ARG A 234 -9.97 9.32 -13.43
CA ARG A 234 -9.57 10.48 -14.26
C ARG A 234 -9.20 11.67 -13.40
N GLU A 235 -10.05 11.96 -12.43
CA GLU A 235 -9.92 13.11 -11.54
C GLU A 235 -9.98 12.69 -10.08
N PHE A 236 -9.24 13.43 -9.24
CA PHE A 236 -9.29 13.24 -7.79
C PHE A 236 -10.42 14.05 -7.16
N GLU A 237 -10.96 13.54 -6.06
CA GLU A 237 -11.86 14.33 -5.21
C GLU A 237 -11.07 15.50 -4.60
N ASN A 238 -11.61 16.71 -4.75
CA ASN A 238 -11.00 17.95 -4.25
C ASN A 238 -12.09 18.93 -3.80
N SER A 239 -13.15 18.41 -3.17
CA SER A 239 -14.35 19.19 -2.82
C SER A 239 -14.72 19.01 -1.35
N LEU A 240 -14.44 20.04 -0.55
CA LEU A 240 -14.82 20.07 0.86
C LEU A 240 -16.35 19.85 1.07
N PRO A 241 -17.26 20.50 0.32
CA PRO A 241 -18.70 20.25 0.49
C PRO A 241 -19.11 18.79 0.25
N ARG A 242 -18.51 18.12 -0.76
CA ARG A 242 -18.79 16.70 -1.03
C ARG A 242 -18.28 15.81 0.11
N VAL A 243 -17.08 16.09 0.62
CA VAL A 243 -16.52 15.38 1.78
C VAL A 243 -17.36 15.60 3.05
N MET A 244 -17.82 16.81 3.30
CA MET A 244 -18.71 17.10 4.44
C MET A 244 -20.03 16.35 4.33
N ARG A 245 -20.64 16.30 3.13
CA ARG A 245 -21.82 15.48 2.86
C ARG A 245 -21.56 14.00 3.15
N MET A 246 -20.42 13.48 2.72
CA MET A 246 -20.01 12.09 3.00
C MET A 246 -19.92 11.82 4.51
N ILE A 247 -19.30 12.73 5.27
CA ILE A 247 -19.20 12.62 6.74
C ILE A 247 -20.58 12.64 7.41
N VAL A 248 -21.50 13.49 6.95
CA VAL A 248 -22.88 13.51 7.46
C VAL A 248 -23.57 12.18 7.20
N LEU A 249 -23.44 11.61 6.00
CA LEU A 249 -24.00 10.29 5.68
C LEU A 249 -23.43 9.19 6.57
N MET A 250 -22.11 9.17 6.82
CA MET A 250 -21.50 8.20 7.74
C MET A 250 -22.08 8.28 9.15
N LYS A 251 -22.32 9.49 9.66
CA LYS A 251 -22.85 9.72 11.02
C LYS A 251 -24.33 9.42 11.16
N THR A 252 -25.09 9.57 10.08
CA THR A 252 -26.55 9.40 10.07
C THR A 252 -27.00 8.03 9.57
N GLY A 253 -26.06 7.13 9.28
CA GLY A 253 -26.35 5.79 8.74
C GLY A 253 -26.72 5.76 7.26
N GLY A 254 -26.53 6.88 6.54
CA GLY A 254 -26.72 6.94 5.09
C GLY A 254 -25.60 6.24 4.31
N ASN A 255 -25.85 5.94 3.02
CA ASN A 255 -24.86 5.32 2.15
C ASN A 255 -23.78 6.32 1.70
N ALA A 256 -22.80 6.56 2.57
CA ALA A 256 -21.67 7.46 2.33
C ALA A 256 -20.71 6.96 1.21
N PHE A 257 -20.74 5.66 0.91
CA PHE A 257 -19.82 5.02 -0.03
C PHE A 257 -20.44 4.74 -1.41
N ALA A 258 -21.65 5.25 -1.68
CA ALA A 258 -22.20 5.21 -3.02
C ALA A 258 -21.30 5.98 -4.01
N ASP A 259 -21.08 5.45 -5.21
CA ASP A 259 -20.13 5.98 -6.21
C ASP A 259 -20.27 7.50 -6.46
N ARG A 260 -21.50 8.00 -6.48
CA ARG A 260 -21.80 9.44 -6.71
C ARG A 260 -21.33 10.38 -5.60
N ILE A 261 -21.09 9.88 -4.38
CA ILE A 261 -20.82 10.71 -3.19
C ILE A 261 -19.39 11.24 -3.16
N ASN A 262 -18.41 10.45 -3.61
CA ASN A 262 -17.00 10.81 -3.63
C ASN A 262 -16.33 10.15 -4.84
N LYS A 263 -15.46 10.87 -5.57
CA LYS A 263 -14.81 10.35 -6.79
C LYS A 263 -14.00 9.06 -6.58
N PHE A 264 -13.49 8.81 -5.37
CA PHE A 264 -12.77 7.57 -5.05
C PHE A 264 -13.68 6.37 -4.73
N ASN A 265 -14.97 6.59 -4.45
CA ASN A 265 -15.87 5.51 -4.01
C ASN A 265 -15.96 4.37 -5.03
N ARG A 266 -16.01 4.70 -6.34
CA ARG A 266 -16.06 3.68 -7.39
C ARG A 266 -14.86 2.73 -7.31
N ILE A 267 -13.66 3.28 -7.19
CA ILE A 267 -12.41 2.49 -7.15
C ILE A 267 -12.34 1.65 -5.87
N MET A 268 -12.70 2.23 -4.72
CA MET A 268 -12.80 1.50 -3.46
C MET A 268 -13.82 0.34 -3.55
N ASN A 269 -14.98 0.58 -4.18
CA ASN A 269 -16.03 -0.43 -4.33
C ASN A 269 -15.62 -1.56 -5.30
N LEU A 270 -14.89 -1.25 -6.38
CA LEU A 270 -14.26 -2.28 -7.23
C LEU A 270 -13.25 -3.11 -6.43
N GLY A 271 -12.44 -2.47 -5.58
CA GLY A 271 -11.54 -3.18 -4.67
C GLY A 271 -12.27 -4.12 -3.72
N LYS A 272 -13.40 -3.68 -3.17
CA LYS A 272 -14.28 -4.50 -2.32
C LYS A 272 -14.86 -5.70 -3.06
N GLU A 273 -15.31 -5.49 -4.30
CA GLU A 273 -15.82 -6.55 -5.15
C GLU A 273 -14.74 -7.59 -5.47
N LEU A 274 -13.54 -7.13 -5.85
CA LEU A 274 -12.39 -7.99 -6.10
C LEU A 274 -12.01 -8.78 -4.83
N ALA A 275 -11.97 -8.14 -3.67
CA ALA A 275 -11.64 -8.80 -2.40
C ALA A 275 -12.68 -9.87 -2.01
N ARG A 276 -13.97 -9.62 -2.24
CA ARG A 276 -15.05 -10.60 -2.00
C ARG A 276 -14.90 -11.82 -2.90
N TRP A 277 -14.70 -11.59 -4.20
CA TRP A 277 -14.42 -12.68 -5.13
C TRP A 277 -13.16 -13.45 -4.72
N PHE A 278 -12.09 -12.74 -4.36
CA PHE A 278 -10.82 -13.32 -3.99
C PHE A 278 -10.96 -14.23 -2.76
N ALA A 279 -11.67 -13.78 -1.73
CA ALA A 279 -11.94 -14.59 -0.54
C ALA A 279 -12.81 -15.81 -0.85
N ALA A 280 -13.80 -15.69 -1.75
CA ALA A 280 -14.62 -16.83 -2.17
C ALA A 280 -13.82 -17.86 -2.97
N GLU A 281 -12.87 -17.40 -3.80
CA GLU A 281 -12.05 -18.26 -4.66
C GLU A 281 -10.90 -18.93 -3.90
N PHE A 282 -10.25 -18.21 -2.98
CA PHE A 282 -9.02 -18.65 -2.31
C PHE A 282 -9.15 -18.85 -0.80
N GLY A 283 -10.35 -18.69 -0.25
CA GLY A 283 -10.70 -18.93 1.16
C GLY A 283 -10.44 -17.75 2.10
N ASP A 284 -9.47 -16.89 1.80
CA ASP A 284 -9.14 -15.68 2.59
C ASP A 284 -8.53 -14.61 1.67
N THR A 285 -8.38 -13.40 2.17
CA THR A 285 -7.57 -12.32 1.57
C THR A 285 -6.16 -12.26 2.15
N GLN A 286 -5.91 -12.88 3.32
CA GLN A 286 -4.63 -12.81 4.02
C GLN A 286 -3.62 -13.84 3.47
N CYS A 287 -2.45 -13.36 3.08
CA CYS A 287 -1.38 -14.14 2.46
C CYS A 287 -0.98 -15.33 3.34
N ARG A 288 -0.80 -15.10 4.66
CA ARG A 288 -0.45 -16.18 5.61
C ARG A 288 -1.49 -17.31 5.64
N SER A 289 -2.78 -16.97 5.55
CA SER A 289 -3.86 -17.96 5.58
C SER A 289 -3.87 -18.79 4.30
N ILE A 290 -3.69 -18.12 3.15
CA ILE A 290 -3.72 -18.76 1.83
C ILE A 290 -2.49 -19.66 1.62
N THR A 291 -1.31 -19.21 2.05
CA THR A 291 -0.06 -19.97 1.87
C THR A 291 0.18 -20.99 2.97
N GLY A 292 -0.47 -20.84 4.12
CA GLY A 292 -0.20 -21.64 5.32
C GLY A 292 1.20 -21.41 5.89
N CYS A 293 1.78 -20.23 5.68
CA CYS A 293 3.17 -19.91 6.04
C CYS A 293 3.23 -18.70 6.96
N ASP A 294 3.78 -18.89 8.17
CA ASP A 294 4.33 -17.78 8.93
C ASP A 294 5.73 -17.45 8.39
N PHE A 295 5.82 -16.39 7.59
CA PHE A 295 7.07 -15.97 6.98
C PHE A 295 8.15 -15.57 8.00
N SER A 296 7.81 -15.37 9.27
CA SER A 296 8.79 -15.11 10.33
C SER A 296 9.45 -16.37 10.91
N SER A 297 8.99 -17.57 10.53
CA SER A 297 9.59 -18.85 10.94
C SER A 297 10.41 -19.48 9.82
N VAL A 298 11.63 -19.90 10.13
CA VAL A 298 12.50 -20.57 9.16
C VAL A 298 11.92 -21.92 8.74
N ALA A 299 11.27 -22.64 9.66
CA ALA A 299 10.66 -23.92 9.39
C ALA A 299 9.48 -23.79 8.40
N ASP A 300 8.62 -22.79 8.60
CA ASP A 300 7.49 -22.52 7.72
C ASP A 300 7.95 -22.08 6.32
N VAL A 301 8.97 -21.21 6.25
CA VAL A 301 9.59 -20.81 4.96
C VAL A 301 10.20 -22.01 4.26
N LYS A 302 10.86 -22.92 4.98
CA LYS A 302 11.38 -24.17 4.38
C LYS A 302 10.23 -24.98 3.76
N ARG A 303 9.13 -25.19 4.49
CA ARG A 303 7.95 -25.90 3.96
C ARG A 303 7.33 -25.19 2.76
N TYR A 304 7.26 -23.84 2.78
CA TYR A 304 6.79 -23.05 1.64
C TYR A 304 7.60 -23.33 0.38
N ILE A 305 8.93 -23.40 0.51
CA ILE A 305 9.86 -23.69 -0.59
C ILE A 305 9.75 -25.15 -1.04
N ASP A 306 9.83 -26.09 -0.10
CA ASP A 306 9.81 -27.54 -0.39
C ASP A 306 8.52 -27.98 -1.11
N THR A 307 7.41 -27.29 -0.85
CA THR A 307 6.09 -27.58 -1.44
C THR A 307 5.72 -26.66 -2.61
N ASP A 308 6.68 -25.91 -3.17
CA ASP A 308 6.52 -24.98 -4.28
C ASP A 308 5.31 -24.04 -4.14
N ARG A 309 5.13 -23.42 -2.97
CA ARG A 309 4.00 -22.51 -2.74
C ARG A 309 4.05 -21.24 -3.60
N ALA A 310 5.19 -20.90 -4.19
CA ALA A 310 5.25 -19.82 -5.17
C ALA A 310 4.57 -20.19 -6.50
N GLY A 311 4.45 -21.48 -6.85
CA GLY A 311 3.59 -21.94 -7.95
C GLY A 311 2.11 -21.61 -7.72
N LEU A 312 1.61 -21.79 -6.48
CA LEU A 312 0.28 -21.33 -6.07
C LEU A 312 0.15 -19.80 -6.21
N CYS A 313 1.13 -19.03 -5.71
CA CYS A 313 1.12 -17.58 -5.84
C CYS A 313 1.05 -17.11 -7.31
N LEU A 314 1.78 -17.77 -8.21
CA LEU A 314 1.74 -17.48 -9.64
C LEU A 314 0.36 -17.76 -10.27
N ALA A 315 -0.30 -18.85 -9.86
CA ALA A 315 -1.68 -19.14 -10.27
C ALA A 315 -2.66 -18.08 -9.79
N ILE A 316 -2.52 -17.61 -8.54
CA ILE A 316 -3.33 -16.51 -7.99
C ILE A 316 -3.11 -15.23 -8.82
N CYS A 317 -1.87 -14.87 -9.13
CA CYS A 317 -1.57 -13.66 -9.91
C CYS A 317 -2.26 -13.65 -11.28
N ARG A 318 -2.29 -14.81 -11.97
CA ARG A 318 -2.99 -14.97 -13.25
C ARG A 318 -4.50 -14.72 -13.10
N LYS A 319 -5.15 -15.43 -12.18
CA LYS A 319 -6.60 -15.29 -11.93
C LYS A 319 -6.98 -13.88 -11.50
N VAL A 320 -6.16 -13.21 -10.68
CA VAL A 320 -6.41 -11.82 -10.28
C VAL A 320 -6.36 -10.88 -11.47
N ALA A 321 -5.35 -10.98 -12.34
CA ALA A 321 -5.25 -10.12 -13.51
C ALA A 321 -6.44 -10.30 -14.47
N GLU A 322 -6.87 -11.55 -14.70
CA GLU A 322 -8.08 -11.87 -15.46
C GLU A 322 -9.33 -11.27 -14.80
N LYS A 323 -9.48 -11.43 -13.48
CA LYS A 323 -10.63 -10.88 -12.76
C LYS A 323 -10.68 -9.35 -12.82
N VAL A 324 -9.54 -8.69 -12.64
CA VAL A 324 -9.46 -7.21 -12.75
C VAL A 324 -9.96 -6.73 -14.10
N ARG A 325 -9.51 -7.35 -15.20
CA ARG A 325 -9.99 -7.03 -16.57
C ARG A 325 -11.49 -7.24 -16.73
N SER A 326 -12.06 -8.27 -16.08
CA SER A 326 -13.50 -8.52 -16.15
C SER A 326 -14.35 -7.49 -15.38
N LEU A 327 -13.77 -6.83 -14.37
CA LEU A 327 -14.49 -5.90 -13.49
C LEU A 327 -14.43 -4.45 -13.99
N ALA A 328 -13.32 -4.05 -14.62
CA ALA A 328 -13.16 -2.73 -15.22
C ALA A 328 -12.07 -2.74 -16.29
N PRO A 329 -12.17 -1.88 -17.33
CA PRO A 329 -11.03 -1.60 -18.18
C PRO A 329 -9.96 -0.92 -17.33
N VAL A 330 -8.74 -1.46 -17.36
CA VAL A 330 -7.59 -0.87 -16.70
C VAL A 330 -6.52 -0.61 -17.75
N GLU A 331 -6.21 0.67 -17.96
CA GLU A 331 -5.06 1.14 -18.73
C GLU A 331 -4.04 1.63 -17.69
N ILE A 332 -3.00 0.83 -17.43
CA ILE A 332 -1.93 1.18 -16.47
C ILE A 332 -0.86 2.00 -17.17
#